data_AF-A0A1Q9HC12-F1
#
_entry.id   AF-A0A1Q9HC12-F1
#
_cell.length_a   1.000
_cell.length_b   1.000
_cell.length_c   1.000
_cell.angle_alpha   90.00
_cell.angle_beta   90.00
_cell.angle_gamma   90.00
#
_symmetry.space_group_name_H-M   'P 1'
#
loop_
_entity.id
_entity.type
_entity.pdbx_description
1 polymer ?
#
loop_
_entity_poly.entity_id
_entity_poly.type
_entity_poly.pdbx_seq_one_letter_code
_entity_poly.pdbx_strand_id
1 'polypeptide(L)'
;MDSAKVQQILNEALKLEELHVKGEGSHYEVIAVDACFDGMSRVKKQQTIYAPLMEYIQRNDIHALSIKAYTPEEWARDKKLMSL
;
A
#
# COMPACT_ATOMS: atom_id res chain seq x y z
N MET A 1 11.31 1.51 -11.47
CA MET A 1 10.22 2.29 -10.85
C MET A 1 10.71 3.00 -9.57
N ASP A 2 10.08 4.10 -9.15
CA ASP A 2 10.37 4.78 -7.87
C ASP A 2 9.13 4.73 -6.95
N SER A 3 9.32 4.82 -5.63
CA SER A 3 8.23 4.76 -4.63
C SER A 3 7.16 5.83 -4.86
N ALA A 4 7.55 7.03 -5.27
CA ALA A 4 6.63 8.12 -5.61
C ALA A 4 5.67 7.75 -6.76
N LYS A 5 6.16 7.00 -7.76
CA LYS A 5 5.36 6.57 -8.90
C LYS A 5 4.29 5.56 -8.45
N VAL A 6 4.70 4.58 -7.66
CA VAL A 6 3.81 3.55 -7.06
C VAL A 6 2.72 4.23 -6.21
N GLN A 7 3.10 5.23 -5.41
CA GLN A 7 2.17 6.00 -4.59
C GLN A 7 1.11 6.69 -5.47
N GLN A 8 1.53 7.33 -6.55
CA GLN A 8 0.60 8.04 -7.44
C GLN A 8 -0.41 7.10 -8.10
N ILE A 9 0.05 5.95 -8.59
CA ILE A 9 -0.81 4.93 -9.25
C ILE A 9 -1.88 4.42 -8.28
N LEU A 10 -1.47 4.06 -7.07
CA LEU A 10 -2.39 3.58 -6.04
C LEU A 10 -3.39 4.66 -5.63
N ASN A 11 -2.93 5.91 -5.51
CA ASN A 11 -3.81 7.01 -5.16
C ASN A 11 -4.86 7.29 -6.25
N GLU A 12 -4.48 7.21 -7.54
CA GLU A 12 -5.43 7.33 -8.65
C GLU A 12 -6.41 6.15 -8.71
N ALA A 13 -5.93 4.92 -8.49
CA ALA A 13 -6.73 3.71 -8.62
C ALA A 13 -7.71 3.49 -7.45
N LEU A 14 -7.27 3.77 -6.22
CA LEU A 14 -8.02 3.41 -5.01
C LEU A 14 -8.54 4.63 -4.24
N LYS A 15 -8.01 5.84 -4.48
CA LYS A 15 -8.39 7.10 -3.80
C LYS A 15 -8.51 6.94 -2.28
N LEU A 16 -7.49 6.31 -1.70
CA LEU A 16 -7.41 6.02 -0.26
C LEU A 16 -7.25 7.33 0.54
N GLU A 17 -7.74 7.36 1.77
CA GLU A 17 -7.52 8.51 2.67
C GLU A 17 -6.04 8.82 2.90
N GLU A 18 -5.25 7.80 3.24
CA GLU A 18 -3.81 7.97 3.47
C GLU A 18 -3.01 6.80 2.87
N LEU A 19 -1.91 7.15 2.22
CA LEU A 19 -1.07 6.20 1.48
C LEU A 19 0.40 6.58 1.65
N HIS A 20 1.19 5.66 2.18
CA HIS A 20 2.63 5.80 2.31
C HIS A 20 3.32 4.69 1.54
N VAL A 21 4.16 5.07 0.59
CA VAL A 21 5.03 4.11 -0.11
C VAL A 21 6.47 4.36 0.30
N LYS A 22 7.07 3.34 0.91
CA LYS A 22 8.49 3.28 1.23
C LYS A 22 9.13 2.26 0.30
N GLY A 23 10.39 2.44 -0.05
CA GLY A 23 11.09 1.44 -0.85
C GLY A 23 12.55 1.81 -1.02
N GLU A 24 13.41 0.81 -0.96
CA GLU A 24 14.83 0.95 -1.16
C GLU A 24 15.29 -0.10 -2.19
N GLY A 25 15.70 0.36 -3.37
CA GLY A 25 16.08 -0.52 -4.48
C GLY A 25 14.92 -1.35 -5.04
N SER A 26 14.95 -2.66 -4.79
CA SER A 26 14.01 -3.63 -5.39
C SER A 26 12.84 -4.03 -4.47
N HIS A 27 12.84 -3.59 -3.21
CA HIS A 27 11.79 -3.90 -2.24
C HIS A 27 10.97 -2.66 -1.91
N TYR A 28 9.66 -2.74 -2.12
CA TYR A 28 8.71 -1.68 -1.84
C TYR A 28 7.78 -2.10 -0.71
N GLU A 29 7.49 -1.20 0.22
CA GLU A 29 6.47 -1.32 1.25
C GLU A 29 5.40 -0.26 1.02
N VAL A 30 4.17 -0.73 0.80
CA VAL A 30 2.99 0.10 0.63
C VAL A 30 2.14 -0.02 1.89
N ILE A 31 1.94 1.11 2.55
CA ILE A 31 1.01 1.25 3.66
C ILE A 31 -0.18 2.06 3.17
N ALA A 32 -1.34 1.43 3.19
CA ALA A 32 -2.60 2.04 2.79
C ALA A 32 -3.54 2.10 3.98
N VAL A 33 -4.20 3.23 4.11
CA VAL A 33 -5.03 3.56 5.27
C VAL A 33 -6.36 4.07 4.74
N ASP A 34 -7.41 3.32 5.03
CA ASP A 34 -8.76 3.67 4.58
C ASP A 34 -9.81 2.93 5.40
N ALA A 35 -10.96 3.57 5.62
CA ALA A 35 -12.11 2.94 6.28
C ALA A 35 -12.68 1.76 5.48
N CYS A 36 -12.48 1.69 4.16
CA CYS A 36 -12.89 0.58 3.30
C CYS A 36 -12.23 -0.76 3.70
N PHE A 37 -11.07 -0.71 4.36
CA PHE A 37 -10.42 -1.91 4.88
C PHE A 37 -11.06 -2.45 6.15
N ASP A 38 -11.97 -1.71 6.79
CA ASP A 38 -12.72 -2.20 7.92
C ASP A 38 -13.62 -3.38 7.51
N GLY A 39 -13.59 -4.45 8.30
CA GLY A 39 -14.32 -5.70 7.99
C GLY A 39 -13.78 -6.51 6.80
N MET A 40 -12.75 -6.06 6.06
CA MET A 40 -12.12 -6.85 5.00
C MET A 40 -11.11 -7.86 5.54
N SER A 41 -11.14 -9.09 5.01
CA SER A 41 -10.08 -10.07 5.26
C SER A 41 -8.73 -9.60 4.72
N ARG A 42 -7.64 -9.94 5.43
CA ARG A 42 -6.26 -9.57 5.06
C ARG A 42 -5.92 -9.85 3.59
N VAL A 43 -6.32 -11.01 3.06
CA VAL A 43 -6.09 -11.39 1.66
C VAL A 43 -6.82 -10.44 0.70
N LYS A 44 -8.06 -10.05 1.01
CA LYS A 44 -8.86 -9.15 0.17
C LYS A 44 -8.23 -7.75 0.15
N LYS A 45 -7.79 -7.25 1.31
CA LYS A 45 -7.05 -5.98 1.40
C LYS A 45 -5.81 -6.01 0.50
N GLN A 46 -5.02 -7.09 0.58
CA GLN A 46 -3.84 -7.27 -0.27
C GLN A 46 -4.19 -7.33 -1.75
N GLN A 47 -5.22 -8.08 -2.14
CA GLN A 47 -5.68 -8.15 -3.53
C GLN A 47 -6.10 -6.79 -4.08
N THR A 48 -6.83 -5.98 -3.29
CA THR A 48 -7.26 -4.64 -3.71
C THR A 48 -6.08 -3.74 -4.06
N ILE A 49 -5.00 -3.79 -3.27
CA ILE A 49 -3.79 -2.97 -3.51
C ILE A 49 -2.89 -3.59 -4.57
N TYR A 50 -2.85 -4.92 -4.64
CA TYR A 50 -2.06 -5.63 -5.63
C TYR A 50 -2.65 -5.49 -7.04
N ALA A 51 -3.97 -5.41 -7.20
CA ALA A 51 -4.65 -5.32 -8.49
C ALA A 51 -4.10 -4.20 -9.40
N PRO A 52 -4.03 -2.92 -8.98
CA PRO A 52 -3.46 -1.85 -9.81
C PRO A 52 -1.93 -1.95 -9.99
N LEU A 53 -1.23 -2.69 -9.13
CA LEU A 53 0.23 -2.88 -9.21
C LEU A 53 0.62 -4.11 -10.04
N MET A 54 -0.32 -5.01 -10.31
CA MET A 54 -0.09 -6.26 -11.03
C MET A 54 0.50 -6.03 -12.41
N GLU A 55 0.07 -4.99 -13.13
CA GLU A 55 0.63 -4.62 -14.43
C GLU A 55 2.11 -4.26 -14.36
N TYR A 56 2.54 -3.58 -13.28
CA TYR A 56 3.94 -3.18 -13.08
C TYR A 56 4.82 -4.34 -12.64
N ILE A 57 4.27 -5.25 -11.82
CA ILE A 57 4.95 -6.48 -11.42
C ILE A 57 5.17 -7.37 -12.65
N GLN A 58 4.18 -7.50 -13.53
CA GLN A 58 4.32 -8.26 -14.78
C GLN A 58 5.35 -7.65 -15.74
N ARG A 59 5.55 -6.34 -15.71
CA ARG A 59 6.60 -5.64 -16.48
C ARG A 59 7.99 -5.75 -15.86
N ASN A 60 8.13 -6.50 -14.75
CA ASN A 60 9.37 -6.68 -14.01
C ASN A 60 9.92 -5.36 -13.40
N ASP A 61 9.06 -4.38 -13.15
CA ASP A 61 9.43 -3.10 -12.52
C ASP A 61 9.52 -3.21 -10.98
N ILE A 62 8.82 -4.19 -10.39
CA ILE A 62 8.72 -4.42 -8.95
C ILE A 62 9.10 -5.88 -8.67
N HIS A 63 10.19 -6.12 -7.93
CA HIS A 63 10.63 -7.47 -7.58
C HIS A 63 9.97 -7.99 -6.29
N ALA A 64 9.88 -7.14 -5.26
CA ALA A 64 9.24 -7.47 -4.00
C ALA A 64 8.38 -6.30 -3.53
N LEU A 65 7.13 -6.60 -3.15
CA LEU A 65 6.17 -5.64 -2.66
C LEU A 65 5.53 -6.17 -1.38
N SER A 66 5.66 -5.41 -0.30
CA SER A 66 5.02 -5.66 0.97
C SER A 66 3.82 -4.72 1.10
N ILE A 67 2.62 -5.29 1.27
CA ILE A 67 1.37 -4.52 1.36
C ILE A 67 0.85 -4.61 2.79
N LYS A 68 0.65 -3.45 3.40
CA LYS A 68 0.01 -3.28 4.70
C LYS A 68 -1.21 -2.37 4.53
N ALA A 69 -2.37 -2.87 4.95
CA ALA A 69 -3.63 -2.15 4.82
C ALA A 69 -4.29 -2.06 6.21
N TYR A 70 -4.47 -0.84 6.68
CA TYR A 70 -4.96 -0.51 8.02
C TYR A 70 -6.22 0.34 7.92
N THR A 71 -7.08 0.28 8.92
CA THR A 71 -8.07 1.34 9.12
C THR A 71 -7.39 2.59 9.67
N PRO A 72 -7.98 3.79 9.51
CA PRO A 72 -7.45 5.02 10.11
C PRO A 72 -7.25 4.90 11.62
N GLU A 73 -8.10 4.14 12.32
CA GLU A 73 -7.98 3.88 13.75
C GLU A 73 -6.79 2.96 14.09
N GLU A 74 -6.61 1.88 13.32
CA GLU A 74 -5.45 0.98 13.46
C GLU A 74 -4.15 1.72 13.16
N TRP A 75 -4.14 2.51 12.09
CA TRP A 75 -2.97 3.27 11.66
C TRP A 75 -2.58 4.36 12.66
N ALA A 76 -3.53 5.06 13.26
CA ALA A 76 -3.25 6.03 14.31
C ALA A 76 -2.53 5.40 15.52
N ARG A 77 -2.88 4.16 15.87
CA ARG A 77 -2.20 3.40 16.93
C ARG A 77 -0.83 2.91 16.49
N ASP A 78 -0.71 2.38 15.28
CA ASP A 78 0.53 1.82 14.73
C ASP A 78 1.58 2.92 14.48
N LYS A 79 1.19 4.06 13.92
CA LYS A 79 2.05 5.25 13.72
C LYS A 79 2.65 5.74 15.03
N LYS A 80 1.85 5.74 16.11
CA LYS A 80 2.32 6.09 17.46
C LYS A 80 3.36 5.10 18.00
N LEU A 81 3.27 3.83 17.61
CA LEU A 81 4.23 2.79 17.97
C LEU A 81 5.50 2.87 17.11
N MET A 82 5.37 3.22 15.84
CA MET A 82 6.46 3.32 14.88
C MET A 82 7.34 4.58 15.03
N SER A 83 6.97 5.53 15.90
CA SER A 83 7.67 6.82 16.07
C SER A 83 8.03 7.51 14.75
N LEU A 84 7.07 7.53 13.82
CA LEU A 84 7.11 8.29 12.56
C LEU A 84 6.63 9.73 12.75
#